data_AF-A0A2U0T5I7-F1
#
_entry.id   AF-A0A2U0T5I7-F1
#
_cell.length_a   1.000
_cell.length_b   1.000
_cell.length_c   1.000
_cell.angle_alpha   90.00
_cell.angle_beta   90.00
_cell.angle_gamma   90.00
#
_symmetry.space_group_name_H-M   'P 1'
#
loop_
_entity.id
_entity.type
_entity.pdbx_description
1 polymer ?
#
loop_
_entity_poly.entity_id
_entity_poly.type
_entity_poly.pdbx_seq_one_letter_code
_entity_poly.pdbx_strand_id
1 'polypeptide(L)' 'MTKYTQSFKQQVLDFYLQNGKNRSLTRLYFQLTKNTLEHWIAKFNHNGINGLAVPGKK' A
#
# COMPACT_ATOMS: atom_id res chain seq x y z
N MET A 1 0.25 6.75 -16.21
CA MET A 1 1.05 5.62 -15.71
C MET A 1 0.86 5.50 -14.21
N THR A 2 0.38 4.35 -13.71
CA THR A 2 0.37 4.14 -12.26
C THR A 2 1.80 3.94 -11.78
N LYS A 3 2.30 4.90 -11.00
CA LYS A 3 3.67 4.96 -10.46
C LYS A 3 4.09 3.69 -9.69
N TYR A 4 3.13 2.91 -9.21
CA TYR A 4 3.34 1.72 -8.40
C TYR A 4 2.50 0.55 -8.94
N THR A 5 3.13 -0.60 -9.12
CA THR A 5 2.49 -1.85 -9.54
C THR A 5 1.66 -2.45 -8.40
N GLN A 6 0.71 -3.34 -8.74
CA GLN A 6 -0.09 -4.03 -7.73
C GLN A 6 0.77 -4.88 -6.78
N SER A 7 1.73 -5.62 -7.33
CA SER A 7 2.66 -6.45 -6.56
C SER A 7 3.48 -5.61 -5.57
N PHE A 8 3.91 -4.41 -5.96
CA PHE A 8 4.63 -3.52 -5.05
C PHE A 8 3.73 -3.06 -3.88
N LYS A 9 2.48 -2.66 -4.16
CA LYS A 9 1.53 -2.27 -3.11
C LYS A 9 1.26 -3.42 -2.13
N GLN A 10 1.16 -4.64 -2.64
CA GLN A 10 1.01 -5.87 -1.85
C GLN A 10 2.18 -6.02 -0.87
N GLN A 11 3.43 -5.99 -1.39
CA GLN A 11 4.63 -6.15 -0.57
C GLN A 11 4.72 -5.11 0.54
N VAL A 12 4.34 -3.86 0.24
CA VAL A 12 4.33 -2.77 1.23
C VAL A 12 3.35 -3.06 2.37
N LEU A 13 2.15 -3.57 2.06
CA LEU A 13 1.16 -3.90 3.08
C LEU A 13 1.48 -5.18 3.85
N ASP A 14 2.03 -6.19 3.19
CA ASP A 14 2.48 -7.42 3.87
C ASP A 14 3.56 -7.07 4.90
N PHE A 15 4.54 -6.22 4.52
CA PHE A 15 5.53 -5.70 5.44
C PHE A 15 4.91 -4.88 6.57
N TYR A 16 3.95 -4.01 6.27
CA TYR A 16 3.22 -3.22 7.27
C TYR A 16 2.51 -4.12 8.30
N LEU A 17 1.84 -5.18 7.87
CA LEU A 17 1.15 -6.12 8.75
C LEU A 17 2.13 -6.94 9.61
N GLN A 18 3.22 -7.44 9.00
CA GLN A 18 4.26 -8.22 9.70
C GLN A 18 5.00 -7.41 10.77
N ASN A 19 5.20 -6.11 10.54
CA ASN A 19 5.90 -5.22 11.46
C ASN A 19 4.95 -4.48 12.42
N GLY A 20 3.85 -5.10 12.80
CA GLY A 20 2.93 -4.58 13.82
C GLY A 20 2.22 -3.28 13.42
N LYS A 21 1.96 -3.09 12.11
CA LYS A 21 1.29 -1.90 11.57
C LYS A 21 2.08 -0.59 11.81
N ASN A 22 3.41 -0.67 11.81
CA ASN A 22 4.27 0.50 11.99
C ASN A 22 4.41 1.32 10.70
N ARG A 23 3.60 2.38 10.58
CA ARG A 23 3.57 3.26 9.40
C ARG A 23 4.90 3.99 9.15
N SER A 24 5.57 4.44 10.21
CA SER A 24 6.84 5.16 10.08
C SER A 24 7.93 4.25 9.52
N LEU A 25 8.04 3.02 10.04
CA LEU A 25 8.99 2.02 9.56
C LEU A 25 8.71 1.65 8.11
N THR A 26 7.45 1.34 7.77
CA THR A 26 7.06 1.02 6.39
C THR A 26 7.41 2.14 5.42
N ARG A 27 7.15 3.41 5.80
CA ARG A 27 7.50 4.55 4.94
C ARG A 27 9.00 4.69 4.73
N LEU A 28 9.81 4.53 5.77
CA LEU A 28 11.26 4.63 5.68
C LEU A 28 11.83 3.51 4.80
N TYR A 29 11.36 2.27 5.00
CA TYR A 29 11.82 1.11 4.26
C TYR A 29 11.54 1.22 2.74
N PHE A 30 10.32 1.63 2.37
CA PHE A 30 9.90 1.75 0.98
C PHE A 30 10.04 3.16 0.38
N GLN A 31 10.61 4.10 1.15
CA GLN A 31 10.77 5.51 0.76
C GLN A 31 9.45 6.15 0.28
N LEU A 32 8.36 5.85 1.00
CA LEU A 32 7.02 6.34 0.66
C LEU A 32 6.66 7.64 1.37
N THR A 33 5.96 8.50 0.65
CA THR A 33 5.32 9.66 1.28
C THR A 33 4.22 9.21 2.24
N LYS A 34 3.95 10.03 3.27
CA LYS A 34 2.88 9.75 4.25
C LYS A 34 1.54 9.54 3.56
N ASN A 35 1.19 10.44 2.64
CA ASN A 35 -0.08 10.43 1.93
C ASN A 35 -0.26 9.16 1.09
N THR A 36 0.80 8.66 0.44
CA THR A 36 0.72 7.43 -0.35
C THR A 36 0.40 6.22 0.52
N LEU A 37 1.13 6.04 1.63
CA LEU A 37 0.90 4.89 2.51
C LEU A 37 -0.48 4.95 3.17
N GLU A 38 -0.88 6.11 3.70
CA GLU A 38 -2.20 6.28 4.34
C GLU A 38 -3.34 5.98 3.35
N HIS A 39 -3.22 6.42 2.10
CA HIS A 39 -4.23 6.12 1.07
C HIS A 39 -4.35 4.61 0.82
N TRP A 40 -3.22 3.89 0.75
CA TRP A 40 -3.25 2.44 0.53
C TRP A 40 -3.81 1.69 1.74
N ILE A 41 -3.45 2.08 2.96
CA ILE A 41 -4.03 1.51 4.18
C ILE A 41 -5.55 1.76 4.23
N ALA A 42 -6.01 2.97 3.88
CA ALA A 42 -7.44 3.28 3.86
C ALA A 42 -8.19 2.41 2.83
N LYS A 43 -7.65 2.27 1.61
CA LYS A 43 -8.21 1.41 0.57
C LYS A 43 -8.23 -0.07 0.98
N PHE A 44 -7.16 -0.53 1.63
CA PHE A 44 -7.06 -1.87 2.16
C PHE A 44 -8.08 -2.13 3.28
N ASN A 45 -8.26 -1.19 4.22
CA ASN A 45 -9.23 -1.34 5.30
C ASN A 45 -10.68 -1.38 4.79
N HIS A 46 -10.98 -0.68 3.69
CA HIS A 46 -12.33 -0.62 3.12
C HIS A 46 -12.66 -1.81 2.22
N ASN A 47 -11.73 -2.23 1.35
CA ASN A 47 -11.98 -3.20 0.27
C ASN A 47 -11.02 -4.40 0.28
N GLY A 48 -10.21 -4.56 1.32
CA GLY A 48 -9.11 -5.50 1.35
C GLY A 48 -8.11 -5.23 0.22
N ILE A 49 -7.42 -6.29 -0.21
CA ILE A 49 -6.38 -6.20 -1.24
C ILE A 49 -6.92 -5.75 -2.61
N ASN A 50 -8.20 -6.03 -2.88
CA ASN A 50 -8.91 -5.63 -4.09
C ASN A 50 -9.02 -4.10 -4.20
N GLY A 51 -9.01 -3.39 -3.06
CA GLY A 51 -9.02 -1.91 -3.03
C GLY A 51 -7.75 -1.25 -3.56
N LEU A 52 -6.66 -2.01 -3.68
CA LEU A 52 -5.36 -1.52 -4.16
C LEU A 52 -5.17 -1.76 -5.65
N ALA A 53 -5.97 -2.67 -6.22
CA ALA A 53 -5.96 -3.05 -7.62
C ALA A 53 -5.93 -1.79 -8.47
N VAL A 54 -4.94 -1.71 -9.36
CA VAL A 54 -4.97 -0.71 -10.42
C VAL A 54 -6.25 -0.97 -11.20
N PRO A 55 -7.17 0.00 -11.36
CA PRO A 55 -8.35 -0.21 -12.18
C PRO A 55 -7.85 -0.55 -13.58
N GLY A 56 -7.90 -1.82 -13.95
CA GLY A 56 -7.63 -2.26 -15.30
C GLY A 56 -8.63 -1.53 -16.17
N LYS A 57 -8.15 -0.67 -17.07
CA LYS A 57 -8.99 -0.10 -18.11
C LYS A 57 -9.57 -1.29 -18.89
N LYS A 58 -10.91 -1.44 -18.87
CA LYS A 58 -11.64 -2.18 -19.90
C LYS A 58 -11.54 -1.43 -21.21
#